data_AF-A0A3L9Y3P4-F1
#
_entry.id   AF-A0A3L9Y3P4-F1
#
_cell.length_a   1.000
_cell.length_b   1.000
_cell.length_c   1.000
_cell.angle_alpha   90.00
_cell.angle_beta   90.00
_cell.angle_gamma   90.00
#
_symmetry.space_group_name_H-M   'P 1'
#
loop_
_entity.id
_entity.type
_entity.pdbx_description
1 polymer ?
#
loop_
_entity_poly.entity_id
_entity_poly.type
_entity_poly.pdbx_seq_one_letter_code
_entity_poly.pdbx_strand_id
1 'polypeptide(L)'
;MTGRMALLGAGTSGCAWAARFALMGWQVRVFDPEPGAEARMVDALSAAAGSLPALYDVALPPVGEVSYHDSLAEAVSGVDWVQDGLPDRVSLKRKMYQAVQAGVGPDVVIAGTSETLSVEDLQGCAPRPAQIVAVSGRAPVWLFPQVRVEGGAVAAPDLLARAKAVLAGIGMVLDADGLAEVLPDGDPGTVVAVLRALKSRNDPGLGAALADHESALAPSMPDLGQPPVTLDRQVPPDWVDYNGHMNEAHYLTAFSHATDRLLLWAGMDADCVAQGHSVFTVETHIRHLGEVDIGTRIVVTTRVIEGGGKRLHVWHEMRSRGALVATGEQMLLHVDLATRRPAPPRADVAGVLARATQAHAGLPAPEGMGRAVGDPR
;
A
#
# COMPACT_ATOMS: atom_id res chain seq x y z
N MET A 1 -2.65 -10.79 -3.18
CA MET A 1 -2.71 -11.67 -4.36
C MET A 1 -2.56 -10.81 -5.60
N THR A 2 -1.67 -11.17 -6.51
CA THR A 2 -1.54 -10.52 -7.82
C THR A 2 -2.23 -11.38 -8.89
N GLY A 3 -2.71 -10.76 -9.95
CA GLY A 3 -3.44 -11.44 -11.02
C GLY A 3 -3.43 -10.63 -12.31
N ARG A 4 -4.22 -11.09 -13.30
CA ARG A 4 -4.40 -10.40 -14.58
C ARG A 4 -5.82 -9.85 -14.70
N MET A 5 -5.93 -8.55 -14.97
CA MET A 5 -7.19 -7.86 -15.23
C MET A 5 -7.28 -7.45 -16.70
N ALA A 6 -8.44 -7.65 -17.33
CA ALA A 6 -8.80 -6.96 -18.56
C ALA A 6 -9.62 -5.69 -18.24
N LEU A 7 -9.29 -4.56 -18.85
CA LEU A 7 -10.11 -3.36 -18.87
C LEU A 7 -10.83 -3.25 -20.21
N LEU A 8 -12.15 -3.11 -20.18
CA LEU A 8 -12.99 -2.89 -21.37
C LEU A 8 -13.47 -1.44 -21.42
N GLY A 9 -12.84 -0.62 -22.25
CA GLY A 9 -13.09 0.82 -22.33
C GLY A 9 -12.21 1.61 -21.36
N ALA A 10 -11.28 2.38 -21.90
CA ALA A 10 -10.33 3.23 -21.16
C ALA A 10 -10.88 4.64 -20.98
N GLY A 11 -12.16 4.75 -20.59
CA GLY A 11 -12.74 6.01 -20.12
C GLY A 11 -12.23 6.37 -18.71
N THR A 12 -12.61 7.54 -18.21
CA THR A 12 -12.13 8.06 -16.91
C THR A 12 -12.31 7.06 -15.75
N SER A 13 -13.50 6.49 -15.60
CA SER A 13 -13.78 5.52 -14.53
C SER A 13 -13.03 4.19 -14.74
N GLY A 14 -12.96 3.71 -15.99
CA GLY A 14 -12.23 2.49 -16.34
C GLY A 14 -10.73 2.59 -16.02
N CYS A 15 -10.09 3.69 -16.45
CA CYS A 15 -8.69 3.96 -16.14
C CYS A 15 -8.45 4.12 -14.63
N ALA A 16 -9.40 4.68 -13.90
CA ALA A 16 -9.31 4.82 -12.44
C ALA A 16 -9.24 3.46 -11.72
N TRP A 17 -10.11 2.51 -12.11
CA TRP A 17 -10.05 1.14 -11.62
C TRP A 17 -8.74 0.45 -12.01
N ALA A 18 -8.37 0.53 -13.29
CA ALA A 18 -7.14 -0.06 -13.79
C ALA A 18 -5.90 0.47 -13.07
N ALA A 19 -5.84 1.76 -12.75
CA ALA A 19 -4.73 2.35 -12.01
C ALA A 19 -4.64 1.77 -10.58
N ARG A 20 -5.78 1.56 -9.90
CA ARG A 20 -5.82 0.91 -8.59
C ARG A 20 -5.29 -0.52 -8.63
N PHE A 21 -5.74 -1.32 -9.61
CA PHE A 21 -5.26 -2.68 -9.82
C PHE A 21 -3.74 -2.71 -10.12
N ALA A 22 -3.28 -1.86 -11.04
CA ALA A 22 -1.87 -1.77 -11.42
C ALA A 22 -0.97 -1.40 -10.22
N LEU A 23 -1.35 -0.40 -9.42
CA LEU A 23 -0.60 0.00 -8.21
C LEU A 23 -0.59 -1.09 -7.13
N MET A 24 -1.50 -2.05 -7.20
CA MET A 24 -1.53 -3.24 -6.33
C MET A 24 -0.92 -4.49 -7.00
N GLY A 25 -0.11 -4.28 -8.05
CA GLY A 25 0.71 -5.32 -8.69
C GLY A 25 -0.05 -6.22 -9.67
N TRP A 26 -1.28 -5.88 -10.05
CA TRP A 26 -2.00 -6.61 -11.09
C TRP A 26 -1.55 -6.18 -12.47
N GLN A 27 -1.36 -7.15 -13.36
CA GLN A 27 -1.17 -6.86 -14.78
C GLN A 27 -2.50 -6.39 -15.37
N VAL A 28 -2.47 -5.30 -16.12
CA VAL A 28 -3.64 -4.70 -16.76
C VAL A 28 -3.54 -4.86 -18.27
N ARG A 29 -4.59 -5.39 -18.88
CA ARG A 29 -4.73 -5.58 -20.33
C ARG A 29 -5.87 -4.69 -20.80
N VAL A 30 -5.55 -3.64 -21.54
CA VAL A 30 -6.52 -2.61 -21.95
C VAL A 30 -7.01 -2.91 -23.36
N PHE A 31 -8.34 -2.91 -23.53
CA PHE A 31 -9.00 -2.86 -24.83
C PHE A 31 -9.93 -1.66 -24.88
N ASP A 32 -9.68 -0.75 -25.82
CA ASP A 32 -10.54 0.38 -26.13
C ASP A 32 -10.52 0.59 -27.65
N PRO A 33 -11.68 0.60 -28.34
CA PRO A 33 -11.72 0.84 -29.78
C PRO A 33 -11.35 2.29 -30.15
N GLU A 34 -11.44 3.23 -29.22
CA GLU A 34 -11.14 4.63 -29.46
C GLU A 34 -9.65 4.93 -29.18
N PRO A 35 -8.99 5.75 -30.03
CA PRO A 35 -7.61 6.14 -29.80
C PRO A 35 -7.42 6.91 -28.48
N GLY A 36 -6.17 6.93 -27.99
CA GLY A 36 -5.79 7.69 -26.80
C GLY A 36 -6.00 6.99 -25.46
N ALA A 37 -6.34 5.69 -25.47
CA ALA A 37 -6.44 4.87 -24.26
C ALA A 37 -5.15 4.91 -23.43
N GLU A 38 -3.99 4.87 -24.10
CA GLU A 38 -2.68 4.93 -23.45
C GLU A 38 -2.46 6.25 -22.70
N ALA A 39 -2.72 7.39 -23.34
CA ALA A 39 -2.59 8.69 -22.69
C ALA A 39 -3.50 8.80 -21.46
N ARG A 40 -4.77 8.39 -21.57
CA ARG A 40 -5.73 8.39 -20.45
C ARG A 40 -5.28 7.48 -19.31
N MET A 41 -4.67 6.33 -19.63
CA MET A 41 -4.18 5.38 -18.63
C MET A 41 -2.91 5.91 -17.93
N VAL A 42 -2.01 6.57 -18.66
CA VAL A 42 -0.84 7.26 -18.08
C VAL A 42 -1.28 8.36 -17.12
N ASP A 43 -2.27 9.17 -17.49
CA ASP A 43 -2.81 10.23 -16.64
C ASP A 43 -3.41 9.65 -15.35
N ALA A 44 -4.21 8.59 -15.46
CA ALA A 44 -4.82 7.92 -14.31
C ALA A 44 -3.78 7.29 -13.37
N LEU A 45 -2.76 6.63 -13.93
CA LEU A 45 -1.64 6.07 -13.15
C LEU A 45 -0.86 7.17 -12.42
N SER A 46 -0.57 8.28 -13.09
CA SER A 46 0.13 9.42 -12.51
C SER A 46 -0.65 10.02 -11.33
N ALA A 47 -1.96 10.28 -11.53
CA ALA A 47 -2.83 10.79 -10.47
C ALA A 47 -2.95 9.83 -9.28
N ALA A 48 -3.09 8.52 -9.57
CA ALA A 48 -3.18 7.51 -8.54
C ALA A 48 -1.85 7.35 -7.78
N ALA A 49 -0.71 7.33 -8.46
CA ALA A 49 0.62 7.26 -7.85
C ALA A 49 0.96 8.50 -7.01
N GLY A 50 0.35 9.65 -7.31
CA GLY A 50 0.51 10.88 -6.53
C GLY A 50 -0.27 10.91 -5.20
N SER A 51 -1.18 9.97 -4.95
CA SER A 51 -2.08 10.02 -3.78
C SER A 51 -2.23 8.70 -3.04
N LEU A 52 -2.40 7.58 -3.75
CA LEU A 52 -2.63 6.27 -3.15
C LEU A 52 -1.47 5.80 -2.24
N PRO A 53 -0.19 5.88 -2.64
CA PRO A 53 0.88 5.36 -1.78
C PRO A 53 0.99 6.13 -0.45
N ALA A 54 0.62 7.41 -0.41
CA ALA A 54 0.63 8.21 0.81
C ALA A 54 -0.38 7.72 1.88
N LEU A 55 -1.39 6.93 1.49
CA LEU A 55 -2.32 6.28 2.42
C LEU A 55 -1.63 5.26 3.33
N TYR A 56 -0.55 4.65 2.84
CA TYR A 56 0.16 3.58 3.52
C TYR A 56 1.51 4.04 4.09
N ASP A 57 1.94 3.41 5.17
CA ASP A 57 3.23 3.59 5.83
C ASP A 57 4.26 2.54 5.38
N VAL A 58 3.88 1.73 4.39
CA VAL A 58 4.71 0.76 3.68
C VAL A 58 4.63 0.99 2.18
N ALA A 59 5.63 0.49 1.46
CA ALA A 59 5.63 0.56 0.01
C ALA A 59 4.51 -0.31 -0.57
N LEU A 60 3.85 0.22 -1.60
CA LEU A 60 3.02 -0.59 -2.46
C LEU A 60 3.87 -1.62 -3.21
N PRO A 61 3.27 -2.74 -3.65
CA PRO A 61 3.98 -3.69 -4.51
C PRO A 61 4.44 -3.03 -5.81
N PRO A 62 5.39 -3.65 -6.53
CA PRO A 62 5.77 -3.18 -7.87
C PRO A 62 4.54 -3.02 -8.75
N VAL A 63 4.46 -1.87 -9.44
CA VAL A 63 3.34 -1.57 -10.34
C VAL A 63 3.25 -2.65 -11.41
N GLY A 64 2.06 -3.22 -11.58
CA GLY A 64 1.82 -4.23 -12.59
C GLY A 64 1.89 -3.66 -14.01
N GLU A 65 2.32 -4.50 -14.94
CA GLU A 65 2.46 -4.13 -16.35
C GLU A 65 1.11 -3.74 -16.96
N VAL A 66 1.09 -2.63 -17.70
CA VAL A 66 -0.07 -2.21 -18.50
C VAL A 66 0.24 -2.45 -19.97
N SER A 67 -0.61 -3.25 -20.62
CA SER A 67 -0.50 -3.61 -22.03
C SER A 67 -1.78 -3.26 -22.79
N TYR A 68 -1.65 -2.88 -24.06
CA TYR A 68 -2.75 -2.49 -24.93
C TYR A 68 -2.93 -3.55 -26.03
N HIS A 69 -4.18 -3.90 -26.31
CA HIS A 69 -4.52 -4.99 -27.24
C HIS A 69 -5.49 -4.50 -28.29
N ASP A 70 -5.30 -4.93 -29.53
CA ASP A 70 -6.10 -4.49 -30.69
C ASP A 70 -7.46 -5.20 -30.76
N SER A 71 -7.61 -6.31 -30.03
CA SER A 71 -8.85 -7.09 -30.00
C SER A 71 -9.27 -7.45 -28.58
N LEU A 72 -10.60 -7.58 -28.41
CA LEU A 72 -11.19 -8.08 -27.16
C LEU A 72 -10.64 -9.46 -26.79
N ALA A 73 -10.50 -10.36 -27.77
CA ALA A 73 -10.06 -11.74 -27.56
C ALA A 73 -8.65 -11.81 -26.97
N GLU A 74 -7.74 -10.94 -27.43
CA GLU A 74 -6.38 -10.82 -26.88
C GLU A 74 -6.41 -10.22 -25.48
N ALA A 75 -7.22 -9.18 -25.24
CA ALA A 75 -7.29 -8.52 -23.95
C ALA A 75 -7.80 -9.44 -22.83
N VAL A 76 -8.82 -10.26 -23.10
CA VAL A 76 -9.42 -11.16 -22.08
C VAL A 76 -8.71 -12.51 -21.94
N SER A 77 -7.68 -12.78 -22.74
CA SER A 77 -6.99 -14.07 -22.71
C SER A 77 -6.24 -14.28 -21.37
N GLY A 78 -6.63 -15.34 -20.65
CA GLY A 78 -5.98 -15.76 -19.40
C GLY A 78 -6.18 -14.81 -18.21
N VAL A 79 -7.17 -13.91 -18.27
CA VAL A 79 -7.44 -12.98 -17.17
C VAL A 79 -8.22 -13.63 -16.03
N ASP A 80 -8.01 -13.11 -14.82
CA ASP A 80 -8.70 -13.52 -13.60
C ASP A 80 -9.89 -12.60 -13.28
N TRP A 81 -9.86 -11.38 -13.81
CA TRP A 81 -10.83 -10.30 -13.59
C TRP A 81 -11.08 -9.54 -14.89
N VAL A 82 -12.34 -9.21 -15.16
CA VAL A 82 -12.72 -8.30 -16.23
C VAL A 82 -13.39 -7.08 -15.60
N GLN A 83 -12.81 -5.91 -15.83
CA GLN A 83 -13.34 -4.62 -15.39
C GLN A 83 -14.05 -3.93 -16.55
N ASP A 84 -15.33 -3.62 -16.35
CA ASP A 84 -16.11 -2.81 -17.26
C ASP A 84 -15.83 -1.31 -17.04
N GLY A 85 -15.31 -0.65 -18.07
CA GLY A 85 -15.18 0.80 -18.19
C GLY A 85 -15.99 1.38 -19.37
N LEU A 86 -16.97 0.62 -19.88
CA LEU A 86 -17.79 0.96 -21.04
C LEU A 86 -18.84 2.02 -20.67
N PRO A 87 -19.31 2.83 -21.64
CA PRO A 87 -20.44 3.73 -21.44
C PRO A 87 -21.69 3.01 -20.93
N ASP A 88 -22.50 3.70 -20.12
CA ASP A 88 -23.78 3.24 -19.56
C ASP A 88 -24.87 3.07 -20.64
N ARG A 89 -24.69 2.06 -21.49
CA ARG A 89 -25.62 1.64 -22.55
C ARG A 89 -25.82 0.15 -22.44
N VAL A 90 -27.01 -0.26 -21.98
CA VAL A 90 -27.30 -1.67 -21.66
C VAL A 90 -27.04 -2.62 -22.86
N SER A 91 -27.38 -2.18 -24.08
CA SER A 91 -27.16 -2.98 -25.29
C SER A 91 -25.69 -3.21 -25.60
N LEU A 92 -24.83 -2.20 -25.37
CA LEU A 92 -23.39 -2.31 -25.56
C LEU A 92 -22.77 -3.23 -24.49
N LYS A 93 -23.05 -2.97 -23.20
CA LYS A 93 -22.51 -3.76 -22.09
C LYS A 93 -22.90 -5.24 -22.24
N ARG A 94 -24.17 -5.55 -22.49
CA ARG A 94 -24.64 -6.93 -22.71
C ARG A 94 -23.94 -7.62 -23.89
N LYS A 95 -23.84 -6.94 -25.03
CA LYS A 95 -23.11 -7.46 -26.20
C LYS A 95 -21.65 -7.75 -25.85
N MET A 96 -21.02 -6.89 -25.05
CA MET A 96 -19.63 -7.09 -24.65
C MET A 96 -19.43 -8.20 -23.65
N TYR A 97 -20.30 -8.32 -22.64
CA TYR A 97 -20.24 -9.44 -21.72
C TYR A 97 -20.45 -10.78 -22.39
N GLN A 98 -21.36 -10.87 -23.37
CA GLN A 98 -21.53 -12.08 -24.18
C GLN A 98 -20.24 -12.45 -24.94
N ALA A 99 -19.59 -11.47 -25.56
CA ALA A 99 -18.35 -11.69 -26.29
C ALA A 99 -17.20 -12.08 -25.35
N VAL A 100 -17.10 -11.44 -24.17
CA VAL A 100 -16.13 -11.81 -23.11
C VAL A 100 -16.36 -13.25 -22.66
N GLN A 101 -17.61 -13.64 -22.41
CA GLN A 101 -17.97 -15.00 -21.96
C GLN A 101 -17.65 -16.09 -23.00
N ALA A 102 -17.54 -15.75 -24.28
CA ALA A 102 -17.03 -16.67 -25.28
C ALA A 102 -15.51 -16.91 -25.18
N GLY A 103 -14.76 -15.95 -24.61
CA GLY A 103 -13.30 -15.98 -24.50
C GLY A 103 -12.74 -16.31 -23.11
N VAL A 104 -13.55 -16.25 -22.05
CA VAL A 104 -13.12 -16.54 -20.66
C VAL A 104 -13.81 -17.76 -20.07
N GLY A 105 -13.10 -18.44 -19.14
CA GLY A 105 -13.64 -19.56 -18.36
C GLY A 105 -14.75 -19.12 -17.40
N PRO A 106 -15.57 -20.05 -16.87
CA PRO A 106 -16.73 -19.77 -16.03
C PRO A 106 -16.39 -19.20 -14.64
N ASP A 107 -15.13 -19.29 -14.21
CA ASP A 107 -14.68 -18.83 -12.89
C ASP A 107 -14.21 -17.36 -12.88
N VAL A 108 -14.14 -16.72 -14.05
CA VAL A 108 -13.70 -15.33 -14.20
C VAL A 108 -14.82 -14.38 -13.80
N VAL A 109 -14.52 -13.38 -12.96
CA VAL A 109 -15.50 -12.35 -12.59
C VAL A 109 -15.55 -11.27 -13.66
N ILE A 110 -16.77 -10.91 -14.07
CA ILE A 110 -17.05 -9.74 -14.92
C ILE A 110 -17.66 -8.67 -14.02
N ALA A 111 -16.85 -7.68 -13.65
CA ALA A 111 -17.25 -6.57 -12.80
C ALA A 111 -17.82 -5.43 -13.65
N GLY A 112 -19.14 -5.32 -13.64
CA GLY A 112 -19.87 -4.26 -14.31
C GLY A 112 -19.91 -3.00 -13.46
N THR A 113 -19.36 -1.90 -13.99
CA THR A 113 -19.46 -0.58 -13.35
C THR A 113 -20.50 0.24 -14.08
N SER A 114 -21.49 0.73 -13.32
CA SER A 114 -22.56 1.56 -13.83
C SER A 114 -23.09 2.47 -12.73
N GLU A 115 -23.53 3.66 -13.12
CA GLU A 115 -24.21 4.61 -12.24
C GLU A 115 -25.73 4.53 -12.38
N THR A 116 -26.22 3.94 -13.47
CA THR A 116 -27.63 4.00 -13.88
C THR A 116 -28.31 2.65 -14.09
N LEU A 117 -27.54 1.57 -14.24
CA LEU A 117 -28.07 0.24 -14.54
C LEU A 117 -28.04 -0.66 -13.32
N SER A 118 -29.10 -1.44 -13.13
CA SER A 118 -29.15 -2.49 -12.11
C SER A 118 -28.27 -3.69 -12.48
N VAL A 119 -27.95 -4.53 -11.51
CA VAL A 119 -27.26 -5.80 -11.79
C VAL A 119 -28.09 -6.72 -12.70
N GLU A 120 -29.42 -6.72 -12.57
CA GLU A 120 -30.33 -7.45 -13.46
C GLU A 120 -30.27 -6.91 -14.90
N ASP A 121 -30.15 -5.60 -15.08
CA ASP A 121 -29.94 -4.99 -16.39
C ASP A 121 -28.63 -5.47 -17.02
N LEU A 122 -27.55 -5.59 -16.24
CA LEU A 122 -26.25 -6.06 -16.71
C LEU A 122 -26.26 -7.56 -17.04
N GLN A 123 -26.94 -8.36 -16.23
CA GLN A 123 -27.02 -9.82 -16.36
C GLN A 123 -27.95 -10.28 -17.49
N GLY A 124 -28.90 -9.43 -17.92
CA GLY A 124 -29.88 -9.78 -18.94
C GLY A 124 -29.25 -10.31 -20.23
N CYS A 125 -29.77 -11.44 -20.71
CA CYS A 125 -29.32 -12.14 -21.92
C CYS A 125 -27.88 -12.70 -21.88
N ALA A 126 -27.18 -12.68 -20.73
CA ALA A 126 -25.85 -13.28 -20.62
C ALA A 126 -25.92 -14.82 -20.61
N PRO A 127 -25.04 -15.53 -21.35
CA PRO A 127 -24.92 -16.99 -21.27
C PRO A 127 -24.67 -17.53 -19.86
N ARG A 128 -23.88 -16.79 -19.07
CA ARG A 128 -23.54 -17.14 -17.68
C ARG A 128 -23.76 -15.93 -16.77
N PRO A 129 -25.01 -15.57 -16.45
CA PRO A 129 -25.31 -14.31 -15.77
C PRO A 129 -24.67 -14.24 -14.37
N ALA A 130 -24.49 -15.38 -13.70
CA ALA A 130 -23.83 -15.47 -12.39
C ALA A 130 -22.35 -15.02 -12.38
N GLN A 131 -21.68 -14.92 -13.54
CA GLN A 131 -20.33 -14.34 -13.65
C GLN A 131 -20.31 -12.81 -13.56
N ILE A 132 -21.46 -12.16 -13.77
CA ILE A 132 -21.55 -10.71 -13.86
C ILE A 132 -21.99 -10.19 -12.49
N VAL A 133 -21.12 -9.37 -11.88
CA VAL A 133 -21.38 -8.68 -10.62
C VAL A 133 -21.37 -7.18 -10.88
N ALA A 134 -22.28 -6.43 -10.26
CA ALA A 134 -22.21 -4.98 -10.27
C ALA A 134 -21.22 -4.51 -9.20
N VAL A 135 -20.31 -3.62 -9.60
CA VAL A 135 -19.30 -3.01 -8.73
C VAL A 135 -19.40 -1.49 -8.86
N SER A 136 -19.77 -0.83 -7.78
CA SER A 136 -19.89 0.63 -7.69
C SER A 136 -19.03 1.16 -6.55
N GLY A 137 -18.27 2.23 -6.82
CA GLY A 137 -17.39 2.87 -5.86
C GLY A 137 -17.44 4.39 -6.01
N ARG A 138 -16.97 5.11 -4.99
CA ARG A 138 -16.87 6.58 -5.05
C ARG A 138 -15.67 6.98 -5.90
N ALA A 139 -15.87 7.94 -6.80
CA ALA A 139 -14.79 8.45 -7.64
C ALA A 139 -13.91 9.49 -6.89
N PRO A 140 -12.60 9.52 -7.15
CA PRO A 140 -11.84 8.50 -7.88
C PRO A 140 -11.59 7.23 -7.05
N VAL A 141 -11.90 6.07 -7.65
CA VAL A 141 -11.84 4.75 -7.00
C VAL A 141 -10.44 4.31 -6.59
N TRP A 142 -9.38 4.93 -7.14
CA TRP A 142 -8.03 4.64 -6.67
C TRP A 142 -7.76 5.18 -5.27
N LEU A 143 -8.45 6.25 -4.85
CA LEU A 143 -8.23 6.90 -3.56
C LEU A 143 -9.36 6.63 -2.58
N PHE A 144 -10.62 6.65 -3.03
CA PHE A 144 -11.78 6.35 -2.20
C PHE A 144 -12.01 4.84 -2.19
N PRO A 145 -11.67 4.13 -1.11
CA PRO A 145 -11.66 2.67 -1.13
C PRO A 145 -13.06 2.08 -0.93
N GLN A 146 -14.12 2.88 -0.77
CA GLN A 146 -15.47 2.33 -0.60
C GLN A 146 -15.94 1.67 -1.88
N VAL A 147 -16.43 0.43 -1.75
CA VAL A 147 -17.03 -0.30 -2.86
C VAL A 147 -18.26 -1.08 -2.40
N ARG A 148 -19.29 -1.08 -3.23
CA ARG A 148 -20.45 -1.96 -3.12
C ARG A 148 -20.38 -3.02 -4.21
N VAL A 149 -20.72 -4.25 -3.84
CA VAL A 149 -20.70 -5.41 -4.74
C VAL A 149 -22.05 -6.12 -4.70
N GLU A 150 -22.73 -6.19 -5.83
CA GLU A 150 -24.04 -6.82 -5.95
C GLU A 150 -24.02 -7.93 -7.00
N GLY A 151 -24.51 -9.11 -6.64
CA GLY A 151 -24.60 -10.26 -7.55
C GLY A 151 -25.99 -10.49 -8.16
N GLY A 152 -27.01 -9.73 -7.73
CA GLY A 152 -28.40 -9.90 -8.18
C GLY A 152 -29.03 -11.23 -7.77
N ALA A 153 -30.22 -11.52 -8.31
CA ALA A 153 -30.98 -12.73 -8.00
C ALA A 153 -30.32 -14.05 -8.44
N VAL A 154 -29.38 -13.99 -9.39
CA VAL A 154 -28.69 -15.16 -9.97
C VAL A 154 -27.23 -15.26 -9.54
N ALA A 155 -26.85 -14.58 -8.44
CA ALA A 155 -25.50 -14.59 -7.90
C ALA A 155 -25.02 -16.02 -7.61
N ALA A 156 -23.81 -16.36 -8.06
CA ALA A 156 -23.10 -17.53 -7.55
C ALA A 156 -22.31 -17.12 -6.29
N PRO A 157 -22.54 -17.76 -5.12
CA PRO A 157 -21.86 -17.40 -3.87
C PRO A 157 -20.33 -17.39 -3.99
N ASP A 158 -19.76 -18.36 -4.70
CA ASP A 158 -18.31 -18.49 -4.87
C ASP A 158 -17.73 -17.34 -5.73
N LEU A 159 -18.42 -16.92 -6.78
CA LEU A 159 -17.99 -15.81 -7.64
C LEU A 159 -18.13 -14.47 -6.92
N LEU A 160 -19.19 -14.29 -6.13
CA LEU A 160 -19.36 -13.11 -5.30
C LEU A 160 -18.28 -13.03 -4.21
N ALA A 161 -17.97 -14.15 -3.55
CA ALA A 161 -16.89 -14.24 -2.58
C ALA A 161 -15.53 -13.96 -3.23
N ARG A 162 -15.26 -14.50 -4.42
CA ARG A 162 -14.06 -14.20 -5.20
C ARG A 162 -13.96 -12.72 -5.54
N ALA A 163 -15.07 -12.10 -5.96
CA ALA A 163 -15.08 -10.68 -6.29
C ALA A 163 -14.76 -9.81 -5.08
N LYS A 164 -15.40 -10.09 -3.95
CA LYS A 164 -15.14 -9.45 -2.66
C LYS A 164 -13.67 -9.61 -2.23
N ALA A 165 -13.11 -10.80 -2.37
CA ALA A 165 -11.71 -11.08 -2.02
C ALA A 165 -10.71 -10.35 -2.93
N VAL A 166 -10.97 -10.24 -4.23
CA VAL A 166 -10.14 -9.47 -5.17
C VAL A 166 -10.16 -7.98 -4.81
N LEU A 167 -11.35 -7.41 -4.59
CA LEU A 167 -11.51 -6.00 -4.23
C LEU A 167 -10.85 -5.67 -2.89
N ALA A 168 -11.03 -6.51 -1.87
CA ALA A 168 -10.31 -6.38 -0.59
C ALA A 168 -8.78 -6.53 -0.76
N GLY A 169 -8.36 -7.43 -1.64
CA GLY A 169 -6.96 -7.69 -1.97
C GLY A 169 -6.25 -6.54 -2.68
N ILE A 170 -6.99 -5.62 -3.32
CA ILE A 170 -6.46 -4.36 -3.83
C ILE A 170 -6.76 -3.17 -2.89
N GLY A 171 -7.24 -3.44 -1.67
CA GLY A 171 -7.45 -2.45 -0.60
C GLY A 171 -8.76 -1.67 -0.70
N MET A 172 -9.76 -2.17 -1.43
CA MET A 172 -11.13 -1.66 -1.33
C MET A 172 -11.81 -2.19 -0.06
N VAL A 173 -12.68 -1.38 0.52
CA VAL A 173 -13.48 -1.69 1.70
C VAL A 173 -14.92 -1.94 1.27
N LEU A 174 -15.34 -3.19 1.45
CA LEU A 174 -16.66 -3.70 1.07
C LEU A 174 -17.73 -3.17 2.02
N ASP A 175 -18.90 -2.84 1.46
CA ASP A 175 -20.14 -2.62 2.23
C ASP A 175 -19.95 -1.58 3.36
N ALA A 176 -19.15 -0.54 3.09
CA ALA A 176 -18.75 0.51 4.03
C ALA A 176 -19.87 1.55 4.28
N ASP A 177 -21.06 1.09 4.65
CA ASP A 177 -22.20 1.95 4.95
C ASP A 177 -21.85 2.90 6.13
N GLY A 178 -22.18 4.19 5.99
CA GLY A 178 -21.96 5.22 7.02
C GLY A 178 -20.66 6.03 6.89
N LEU A 179 -19.74 5.67 6.00
CA LEU A 179 -18.45 6.38 5.83
C LEU A 179 -18.46 7.44 4.71
N ALA A 180 -19.45 7.40 3.83
CA ALA A 180 -19.62 8.38 2.76
C ALA A 180 -19.83 9.81 3.30
N GLU A 181 -20.39 9.95 4.50
CA GLU A 181 -20.64 11.26 5.15
C GLU A 181 -19.38 11.86 5.81
N VAL A 182 -18.34 11.06 6.05
CA VAL A 182 -17.15 11.50 6.79
C VAL A 182 -16.03 11.99 5.87
N LEU A 183 -15.96 11.48 4.64
CA LEU A 183 -14.89 11.86 3.72
C LEU A 183 -15.23 13.13 2.93
N PRO A 184 -14.42 14.20 3.08
CA PRO A 184 -14.66 15.45 2.38
C PRO A 184 -14.55 15.24 0.88
N ASP A 185 -15.40 15.93 0.12
CA ASP A 185 -15.05 16.28 -1.25
C ASP A 185 -13.90 17.29 -1.19
N GLY A 186 -12.80 17.06 -1.90
CA GLY A 186 -11.65 17.94 -1.79
C GLY A 186 -10.39 17.41 -2.44
N ASP A 187 -9.28 18.09 -2.15
CA ASP A 187 -7.96 17.71 -2.64
C ASP A 187 -7.55 16.31 -2.12
N PRO A 188 -6.82 15.50 -2.92
CA PRO A 188 -6.34 14.19 -2.52
C PRO A 188 -5.58 14.16 -1.17
N GLY A 189 -4.82 15.21 -0.85
CA GLY A 189 -4.07 15.30 0.40
C GLY A 189 -4.97 15.32 1.64
N THR A 190 -6.07 16.05 1.59
CA THR A 190 -7.08 16.10 2.66
C THR A 190 -7.71 14.72 2.88
N VAL A 191 -8.07 14.02 1.79
CA VAL A 191 -8.64 12.67 1.85
C VAL A 191 -7.62 11.71 2.46
N VAL A 192 -6.36 11.75 2.03
CA VAL A 192 -5.27 10.95 2.60
C VAL A 192 -5.13 11.20 4.10
N ALA A 193 -5.12 12.45 4.55
CA ALA A 193 -4.99 12.78 5.97
C ALA A 193 -6.13 12.19 6.82
N VAL A 194 -7.38 12.32 6.37
CA VAL A 194 -8.55 11.73 7.07
C VAL A 194 -8.47 10.21 7.10
N LEU A 195 -8.18 9.57 5.97
CA LEU A 195 -8.07 8.12 5.91
C LEU A 195 -6.95 7.58 6.80
N ARG A 196 -5.80 8.26 6.84
CA ARG A 196 -4.68 7.92 7.72
C ARG A 196 -5.05 8.07 9.19
N ALA A 197 -5.79 9.12 9.55
CA ALA A 197 -6.28 9.31 10.92
C ALA A 197 -7.21 8.15 11.34
N LEU A 198 -8.18 7.78 10.50
CA LEU A 198 -9.07 6.64 10.75
C LEU A 198 -8.29 5.33 10.88
N LYS A 199 -7.33 5.09 9.98
CA LYS A 199 -6.43 3.91 10.01
C LYS A 199 -5.64 3.84 11.31
N SER A 200 -5.02 4.95 11.74
CA SER A 200 -4.19 5.00 12.95
C SER A 200 -4.96 4.71 14.24
N ARG A 201 -6.26 5.00 14.26
CA ARG A 201 -7.17 4.76 15.38
C ARG A 201 -7.78 3.36 15.33
N ASN A 202 -7.54 2.61 14.25
CA ASN A 202 -8.21 1.35 13.94
C ASN A 202 -9.74 1.51 14.00
N ASP A 203 -10.27 2.65 13.53
CA ASP A 203 -11.69 2.95 13.63
C ASP A 203 -12.51 1.90 12.84
N PRO A 204 -13.60 1.34 13.40
CA PRO A 204 -14.38 0.29 12.75
C PRO A 204 -14.84 0.67 11.34
N GLY A 205 -14.78 -0.28 10.42
CA GLY A 205 -15.05 -0.06 9.01
C GLY A 205 -13.78 0.34 8.25
N LEU A 206 -13.70 1.59 7.79
CA LEU A 206 -12.64 2.05 6.89
C LEU A 206 -11.25 2.00 7.51
N GLY A 207 -11.12 2.47 8.74
CA GLY A 207 -9.83 2.53 9.44
C GLY A 207 -9.24 1.14 9.63
N ALA A 208 -10.03 0.24 10.22
CA ALA A 208 -9.64 -1.15 10.44
C ALA A 208 -9.33 -1.89 9.13
N ALA A 209 -10.19 -1.78 8.12
CA ALA A 209 -9.95 -2.45 6.83
C ALA A 209 -8.68 -1.95 6.13
N LEU A 210 -8.36 -0.65 6.24
CA LEU A 210 -7.10 -0.10 5.72
C LEU A 210 -5.89 -0.59 6.52
N ALA A 211 -6.00 -0.71 7.84
CA ALA A 211 -4.94 -1.23 8.70
C ALA A 211 -4.67 -2.73 8.43
N ASP A 212 -5.74 -3.51 8.24
CA ASP A 212 -5.66 -4.93 7.85
C ASP A 212 -4.99 -5.08 6.47
N HIS A 213 -5.38 -4.25 5.51
CA HIS A 213 -4.77 -4.27 4.18
C HIS A 213 -3.30 -3.86 4.22
N GLU A 214 -2.95 -2.80 4.96
CA GLU A 214 -1.55 -2.40 5.17
C GLU A 214 -0.71 -3.52 5.80
N SER A 215 -1.27 -4.23 6.77
CA SER A 215 -0.60 -5.36 7.41
C SER A 215 -0.33 -6.49 6.41
N ALA A 216 -1.22 -6.71 5.44
CA ALA A 216 -1.02 -7.66 4.35
C ALA A 216 0.00 -7.18 3.29
N LEU A 217 0.24 -5.86 3.20
CA LEU A 217 1.29 -5.25 2.37
C LEU A 217 2.66 -5.23 3.07
N ALA A 218 2.70 -5.38 4.39
CA ALA A 218 3.93 -5.26 5.15
C ALA A 218 4.98 -6.27 4.68
N PRO A 219 6.23 -5.84 4.43
CA PRO A 219 7.27 -6.73 3.96
C PRO A 219 7.62 -7.77 5.02
N SER A 220 7.77 -9.02 4.57
CA SER A 220 8.37 -10.08 5.38
C SER A 220 9.80 -9.72 5.79
N MET A 221 10.31 -10.34 6.85
CA MET A 221 11.69 -10.17 7.28
C MET A 221 12.65 -10.46 6.10
N PRO A 222 13.50 -9.50 5.71
CA PRO A 222 14.49 -9.71 4.65
C PRO A 222 15.71 -10.46 5.19
N ASP A 223 16.69 -10.72 4.32
CA ASP A 223 18.02 -11.14 4.76
C ASP A 223 18.69 -10.00 5.54
N LEU A 224 18.99 -10.25 6.81
CA LEU A 224 19.69 -9.32 7.70
C LEU A 224 21.22 -9.46 7.63
N GLY A 225 21.74 -10.18 6.63
CA GLY A 225 23.16 -10.20 6.28
C GLY A 225 23.69 -8.85 5.78
N GLN A 226 22.79 -7.97 5.35
CA GLN A 226 23.07 -6.59 4.94
C GLN A 226 22.04 -5.64 5.57
N PRO A 227 22.33 -4.33 5.70
CA PRO A 227 21.40 -3.36 6.27
C PRO A 227 20.06 -3.38 5.52
N PRO A 228 18.96 -3.82 6.16
CA PRO A 228 17.67 -3.91 5.50
C PRO A 228 17.04 -2.54 5.24
N VAL A 229 16.18 -2.46 4.22
CA VAL A 229 15.22 -1.36 4.05
C VAL A 229 14.11 -1.54 5.09
N THR A 230 14.14 -0.73 6.14
CA THR A 230 13.18 -0.80 7.26
C THR A 230 12.00 0.14 7.11
N LEU A 231 12.11 1.16 6.27
CA LEU A 231 10.99 2.03 5.91
C LEU A 231 11.07 2.41 4.45
N ASP A 232 9.92 2.39 3.78
CA ASP A 232 9.76 2.77 2.38
C ASP A 232 8.33 3.28 2.21
N ARG A 233 8.18 4.57 1.95
CA ARG A 233 6.87 5.24 1.86
C ARG A 233 6.99 6.58 1.14
N GLN A 234 5.86 7.18 0.78
CA GLN A 234 5.78 8.59 0.41
C GLN A 234 5.61 9.48 1.65
N VAL A 235 6.21 10.68 1.64
CA VAL A 235 5.95 11.71 2.66
C VAL A 235 4.48 12.13 2.59
N PRO A 236 3.71 11.96 3.67
CA PRO A 236 2.29 12.27 3.66
C PRO A 236 2.08 13.78 3.88
N PRO A 237 0.89 14.31 3.53
CA PRO A 237 0.58 15.72 3.68
C PRO A 237 0.66 16.25 5.12
N ASP A 238 0.46 15.39 6.13
CA ASP A 238 0.51 15.75 7.54
C ASP A 238 1.93 15.78 8.14
N TRP A 239 2.97 15.53 7.33
CA TRP A 239 4.37 15.57 7.77
C TRP A 239 5.12 16.82 7.28
N VAL A 240 4.49 17.64 6.45
CA VAL A 240 5.15 18.82 5.86
C VAL A 240 4.79 20.09 6.61
N ASP A 241 5.73 21.04 6.62
CA ASP A 241 5.55 22.37 7.15
C ASP A 241 4.79 23.28 6.15
N TYR A 242 4.67 24.57 6.50
CA TYR A 242 4.03 25.58 5.65
C TYR A 242 4.79 25.85 4.33
N ASN A 243 6.03 25.36 4.18
CA ASN A 243 6.82 25.46 2.95
C ASN A 243 6.63 24.24 2.04
N GLY A 244 5.93 23.19 2.50
CA GLY A 244 5.76 21.94 1.76
C GLY A 244 6.95 20.97 1.91
N HIS A 245 7.89 21.26 2.81
CA HIS A 245 9.00 20.36 3.13
C HIS A 245 8.69 19.56 4.39
N MET A 246 9.20 18.33 4.45
CA MET A 246 9.08 17.48 5.64
C MET A 246 9.66 18.21 6.86
N ASN A 247 8.82 18.41 7.87
CA ASN A 247 9.20 19.05 9.11
C ASN A 247 10.23 18.18 9.85
N GLU A 248 11.18 18.82 10.54
CA GLU A 248 12.31 18.23 11.24
C GLU A 248 11.91 17.10 12.20
N ALA A 249 10.78 17.23 12.89
CA ALA A 249 10.29 16.23 13.84
C ALA A 249 9.91 14.92 13.13
N HIS A 250 9.43 14.99 11.88
CA HIS A 250 9.00 13.81 11.15
C HIS A 250 10.18 12.96 10.66
N TYR A 251 11.41 13.49 10.61
CA TYR A 251 12.60 12.67 10.38
C TYR A 251 12.80 11.69 11.55
N LEU A 252 12.61 12.17 12.79
CA LEU A 252 12.64 11.31 13.97
C LEU A 252 11.49 10.30 13.95
N THR A 253 10.28 10.70 13.55
CA THR A 253 9.16 9.77 13.37
C THR A 253 9.51 8.65 12.38
N ALA A 254 10.08 8.99 11.21
CA ALA A 254 10.51 8.02 10.22
C ALA A 254 11.60 7.07 10.74
N PHE A 255 12.60 7.59 11.46
CA PHE A 255 13.64 6.74 12.07
C PHE A 255 13.09 5.85 13.19
N SER A 256 12.14 6.34 13.97
CA SER A 256 11.46 5.54 15.00
C SER A 256 10.68 4.38 14.36
N HIS A 257 9.90 4.65 13.31
CA HIS A 257 9.20 3.59 12.57
C HIS A 257 10.16 2.59 11.91
N ALA A 258 11.31 3.06 11.41
CA ALA A 258 12.35 2.19 10.87
C ALA A 258 12.94 1.26 11.95
N THR A 259 13.19 1.78 13.15
CA THR A 259 13.62 0.98 14.30
C THR A 259 12.55 0.00 14.74
N ASP A 260 11.28 0.42 14.83
CA ASP A 260 10.16 -0.46 15.18
C ASP A 260 10.02 -1.62 14.20
N ARG A 261 10.22 -1.37 12.89
CA ARG A 261 10.21 -2.43 11.88
C ARG A 261 11.32 -3.45 12.11
N LEU A 262 12.55 -2.99 12.37
CA LEU A 262 13.67 -3.88 12.67
C LEU A 262 13.38 -4.73 13.93
N LEU A 263 12.86 -4.10 14.97
CA LEU A 263 12.50 -4.76 16.23
C LEU A 263 11.40 -5.80 16.03
N LEU A 264 10.36 -5.47 15.26
CA LEU A 264 9.29 -6.39 14.91
C LEU A 264 9.84 -7.64 14.21
N TRP A 265 10.73 -7.47 13.21
CA TRP A 265 11.39 -8.60 12.56
C TRP A 265 12.29 -9.41 13.49
N ALA A 266 12.90 -8.76 14.49
CA ALA A 266 13.65 -9.45 15.52
C ALA A 266 12.76 -10.25 16.50
N GLY A 267 11.44 -10.08 16.47
CA GLY A 267 10.50 -10.75 17.38
C GLY A 267 10.08 -9.89 18.58
N MET A 268 10.32 -8.58 18.55
CA MET A 268 9.70 -7.61 19.46
C MET A 268 8.29 -7.25 18.95
N ASP A 269 7.41 -8.24 18.95
CA ASP A 269 6.01 -8.10 18.59
C ASP A 269 5.13 -7.78 19.81
N ALA A 270 3.82 -7.69 19.60
CA ALA A 270 2.85 -7.43 20.66
C ALA A 270 2.89 -8.49 21.78
N ASP A 271 3.17 -9.76 21.45
CA ASP A 271 3.28 -10.85 22.44
C ASP A 271 4.53 -10.69 23.30
N CYS A 272 5.66 -10.28 22.71
CA CYS A 272 6.88 -9.94 23.44
C CYS A 272 6.63 -8.79 24.43
N VAL A 273 5.93 -7.74 24.00
CA VAL A 273 5.54 -6.61 24.86
C VAL A 273 4.60 -7.04 25.98
N ALA A 274 3.60 -7.87 25.67
CA ALA A 274 2.68 -8.42 26.67
C ALA A 274 3.39 -9.30 27.72
N GLN A 275 4.50 -9.94 27.34
CA GLN A 275 5.37 -10.69 28.26
C GLN A 275 6.30 -9.79 29.10
N GLY A 276 6.20 -8.47 28.97
CA GLY A 276 6.94 -7.51 29.79
C GLY A 276 8.28 -7.07 29.21
N HIS A 277 8.51 -7.27 27.91
CA HIS A 277 9.75 -6.88 27.23
C HIS A 277 9.52 -5.63 26.37
N SER A 278 10.34 -4.60 26.50
CA SER A 278 10.24 -3.39 25.67
C SER A 278 11.61 -2.82 25.33
N VAL A 279 11.66 -1.92 24.36
CA VAL A 279 12.87 -1.17 23.99
C VAL A 279 12.58 0.32 24.10
N PHE A 280 13.48 1.08 24.74
CA PHE A 280 13.39 2.53 24.85
C PHE A 280 14.60 3.20 24.20
N THR A 281 14.35 4.21 23.39
CA THR A 281 15.39 5.11 22.87
C THR A 281 15.89 6.01 23.99
N VAL A 282 17.20 6.01 24.22
CA VAL A 282 17.84 6.85 25.25
C VAL A 282 18.62 8.01 24.67
N GLU A 283 19.08 7.89 23.43
CA GLU A 283 19.78 8.95 22.72
C GLU A 283 19.45 8.89 21.24
N THR A 284 19.37 10.06 20.61
CA THR A 284 19.20 10.18 19.18
C THR A 284 19.97 11.38 18.65
N HIS A 285 20.70 11.17 17.57
CA HIS A 285 21.37 12.22 16.82
C HIS A 285 20.91 12.17 15.36
N ILE A 286 20.40 13.29 14.84
CA ILE A 286 19.93 13.40 13.46
C ILE A 286 20.76 14.44 12.72
N ARG A 287 21.24 14.07 11.53
CA ARG A 287 21.81 15.02 10.57
C ARG A 287 20.80 15.23 9.45
N HIS A 288 20.34 16.47 9.28
CA HIS A 288 19.54 16.88 8.14
C HIS A 288 20.49 17.34 7.02
N LEU A 289 20.50 16.61 5.91
CA LEU A 289 21.46 16.78 4.80
C LEU A 289 20.80 17.34 3.53
N GLY A 290 19.49 17.16 3.38
CA GLY A 290 18.71 17.72 2.28
C GLY A 290 17.23 17.84 2.64
N GLU A 291 16.50 18.61 1.84
CA GLU A 291 15.06 18.81 1.97
C GLU A 291 14.28 17.67 1.27
N VAL A 292 13.08 17.37 1.76
CA VAL A 292 12.19 16.36 1.19
C VAL A 292 10.79 16.93 1.05
N ASP A 293 10.26 16.92 -0.16
CA ASP A 293 8.93 17.45 -0.46
C ASP A 293 7.81 16.47 -0.10
N ILE A 294 6.61 17.00 0.12
CA ILE A 294 5.35 16.24 0.14
C ILE A 294 5.26 15.24 -1.05
N GLY A 295 4.73 14.04 -0.78
CA GLY A 295 4.53 12.99 -1.78
C GLY A 295 5.81 12.31 -2.28
N THR A 296 6.98 12.82 -1.93
CA THR A 296 8.24 12.21 -2.36
C THR A 296 8.50 10.92 -1.61
N ARG A 297 8.98 9.89 -2.32
CA ARG A 297 9.36 8.60 -1.72
C ARG A 297 10.64 8.75 -0.89
N ILE A 298 10.56 8.32 0.37
CA ILE A 298 11.70 8.17 1.28
C ILE A 298 11.94 6.69 1.56
N VAL A 299 13.21 6.30 1.58
CA VAL A 299 13.66 4.95 1.88
C VAL A 299 14.67 5.04 3.02
N VAL A 300 14.43 4.33 4.12
CA VAL A 300 15.37 4.21 5.24
C VAL A 300 15.97 2.82 5.25
N THR A 301 17.29 2.77 5.20
CA THR A 301 18.05 1.56 5.51
C THR A 301 18.57 1.63 6.93
N THR A 302 18.49 0.53 7.67
CA THR A 302 18.93 0.48 9.07
C THR A 302 20.06 -0.51 9.24
N ARG A 303 21.18 -0.04 9.77
CA ARG A 303 22.32 -0.86 10.15
C ARG A 303 22.34 -1.06 11.66
N VAL A 304 22.47 -2.31 12.09
CA VAL A 304 22.71 -2.67 13.49
C VAL A 304 24.21 -2.58 13.78
N ILE A 305 24.62 -1.63 14.64
CA ILE A 305 26.01 -1.40 15.06
C ILE A 305 26.34 -2.25 16.29
N GLU A 306 25.44 -2.29 17.27
CA GLU A 306 25.52 -3.13 18.47
C GLU A 306 24.15 -3.75 18.72
N GLY A 307 24.08 -5.03 19.05
CA GLY A 307 22.84 -5.77 19.27
C GLY A 307 23.07 -7.12 19.96
N GLY A 308 21.99 -7.74 20.43
CA GLY A 308 22.03 -9.03 21.14
C GLY A 308 22.25 -8.94 22.65
N GLY A 309 22.65 -7.77 23.16
CA GLY A 309 22.68 -7.46 24.59
C GLY A 309 21.52 -6.56 25.00
N LYS A 310 21.60 -5.98 26.20
CA LYS A 310 20.63 -4.99 26.70
C LYS A 310 20.69 -3.65 25.96
N ARG A 311 21.76 -3.38 25.20
CA ARG A 311 21.93 -2.19 24.36
C ARG A 311 21.68 -2.56 22.91
N LEU A 312 21.06 -1.64 22.19
CA LEU A 312 20.90 -1.69 20.75
C LEU A 312 21.37 -0.34 20.20
N HIS A 313 22.37 -0.36 19.34
CA HIS A 313 22.85 0.82 18.62
C HIS A 313 22.53 0.63 17.15
N VAL A 314 21.71 1.51 16.59
CA VAL A 314 21.33 1.48 15.17
C VAL A 314 21.69 2.78 14.48
N TRP A 315 22.01 2.64 13.19
CA TRP A 315 22.29 3.73 12.27
C TRP A 315 21.33 3.68 11.10
N HIS A 316 20.66 4.79 10.83
CA HIS A 316 19.72 4.95 9.73
C HIS A 316 20.28 5.86 8.65
N GLU A 317 20.13 5.45 7.40
CA GLU A 317 20.29 6.33 6.24
C GLU A 317 18.94 6.51 5.56
N MET A 318 18.44 7.75 5.52
CA MET A 318 17.27 8.13 4.75
C MET A 318 17.69 8.66 3.38
N ARG A 319 17.18 8.04 2.33
CA ARG A 319 17.39 8.45 0.94
C ARG A 319 16.10 8.87 0.28
N SER A 320 16.21 9.88 -0.58
CA SER A 320 15.14 10.39 -1.43
C SER A 320 15.72 10.67 -2.82
N ARG A 321 15.03 10.22 -3.87
CA ARG A 321 15.48 10.36 -5.28
C ARG A 321 16.96 9.95 -5.50
N GLY A 322 17.43 8.93 -4.76
CA GLY A 322 18.80 8.41 -4.79
C GLY A 322 19.82 9.15 -3.90
N ALA A 323 19.52 10.38 -3.46
CA ALA A 323 20.38 11.18 -2.59
C ALA A 323 20.19 10.82 -1.11
N LEU A 324 21.26 10.90 -0.31
CA LEU A 324 21.19 10.82 1.15
C LEU A 324 20.69 12.16 1.69
N VAL A 325 19.52 12.16 2.33
CA VAL A 325 18.84 13.38 2.80
C VAL A 325 18.86 13.53 4.31
N ALA A 326 18.99 12.43 5.06
CA ALA A 326 19.21 12.47 6.49
C ALA A 326 19.88 11.21 7.01
N THR A 327 20.55 11.33 8.15
CA THR A 327 21.04 10.18 8.93
C THR A 327 20.49 10.25 10.35
N GLY A 328 20.21 9.09 10.95
CA GLY A 328 19.76 8.97 12.34
C GLY A 328 20.60 7.95 13.09
N GLU A 329 21.26 8.35 14.16
CA GLU A 329 21.97 7.47 15.08
C GLU A 329 21.14 7.34 16.35
N GLN A 330 20.80 6.11 16.75
CA GLN A 330 20.00 5.86 17.95
C GLN A 330 20.67 4.86 18.88
N MET A 331 20.72 5.22 20.15
CA MET A 331 21.03 4.28 21.23
C MET A 331 19.72 3.91 21.93
N LEU A 332 19.46 2.62 22.03
CA LEU A 332 18.28 2.06 22.67
C LEU A 332 18.68 1.06 23.76
N LEU A 333 17.80 0.91 24.75
CA LEU A 333 17.92 -0.07 25.81
C LEU A 333 16.72 -1.01 25.79
N HIS A 334 16.99 -2.31 25.80
CA HIS A 334 15.95 -3.28 26.16
C HIS A 334 15.70 -3.19 27.68
N VAL A 335 14.42 -3.12 28.04
CA VAL A 335 13.92 -2.90 29.39
C VAL A 335 12.94 -3.99 29.76
N ASP A 336 13.13 -4.54 30.95
CA ASP A 336 12.11 -5.37 31.61
C ASP A 336 11.05 -4.42 32.21
N LEU A 337 9.80 -4.55 31.78
CA LEU A 337 8.70 -3.66 32.15
C LEU A 337 8.24 -3.85 33.61
N ALA A 338 8.51 -5.00 34.23
CA ALA A 338 8.19 -5.24 35.63
C ALA A 338 9.18 -4.52 36.56
N THR A 339 10.47 -4.54 36.23
CA THR A 339 11.52 -3.88 37.02
C THR A 339 11.81 -2.45 36.56
N ARG A 340 11.40 -2.08 35.34
CA ARG A 340 11.74 -0.84 34.63
C ARG A 340 13.25 -0.59 34.54
N ARG A 341 14.05 -1.65 34.45
CA ARG A 341 15.51 -1.59 34.37
C ARG A 341 16.01 -2.21 33.07
N PRO A 342 17.19 -1.75 32.58
CA PRO A 342 17.83 -2.39 31.44
C PRO A 342 18.12 -3.86 31.72
N ALA A 343 17.65 -4.74 30.84
CA ALA A 343 17.80 -6.18 30.94
C ALA A 343 18.13 -6.76 29.56
N PRO A 344 18.75 -7.95 29.45
CA PRO A 344 18.86 -8.63 28.16
C PRO A 344 17.48 -8.90 27.54
N PRO A 345 17.35 -8.84 26.20
CA PRO A 345 16.12 -9.24 25.51
C PRO A 345 15.89 -10.75 25.60
N ARG A 346 14.68 -11.19 25.20
CA ARG A 346 14.36 -12.61 25.00
C ARG A 346 15.37 -13.26 24.03
N ALA A 347 15.70 -14.53 24.25
CA ALA A 347 16.84 -15.17 23.57
C ALA A 347 16.72 -15.24 22.04
N ASP A 348 15.50 -15.37 21.52
CA ASP A 348 15.18 -15.30 20.10
C ASP A 348 15.46 -13.91 19.51
N VAL A 349 14.99 -12.85 20.17
CA VAL A 349 15.26 -11.44 19.80
C VAL A 349 16.75 -11.14 19.87
N ALA A 350 17.40 -11.54 20.96
CA ALA A 350 18.83 -11.40 21.14
C ALA A 350 19.61 -12.07 19.99
N GLY A 351 19.20 -13.29 19.63
CA GLY A 351 19.83 -14.07 18.57
C GLY A 351 19.71 -13.42 17.19
N VAL A 352 18.56 -12.85 16.85
CA VAL A 352 18.37 -12.14 15.57
C VAL A 352 19.27 -10.89 15.50
N LEU A 353 19.23 -10.05 16.54
CA LEU A 353 20.01 -8.81 16.56
C LEU A 353 21.52 -9.08 16.59
N ALA A 354 21.98 -10.09 17.32
CA ALA A 354 23.39 -10.49 17.34
C ALA A 354 23.90 -10.94 15.95
N ARG A 355 23.08 -11.69 15.20
CA ARG A 355 23.42 -12.09 13.83
C ARG A 355 23.53 -10.88 12.90
N ALA A 356 22.59 -9.95 12.99
CA ALA A 356 22.64 -8.71 12.22
C ALA A 356 23.89 -7.88 12.57
N THR A 357 24.22 -7.74 13.86
CA THR A 357 25.47 -7.06 14.31
C THR A 357 26.71 -7.73 13.71
N GLN A 358 26.81 -9.05 13.79
CA GLN A 358 27.95 -9.78 13.26
C GLN A 358 28.08 -9.61 11.74
N ALA A 359 26.96 -9.68 11.01
CA ALA A 359 26.96 -9.52 9.56
C ALA A 359 27.37 -8.10 9.14
N HIS A 360 26.90 -7.08 9.87
CA HIS A 360 27.21 -5.68 9.57
C HIS A 360 28.58 -5.22 10.05
N ALA A 361 29.29 -5.99 10.89
CA ALA A 361 30.58 -5.60 11.46
C ALA A 361 31.67 -5.38 10.40
N GLY A 362 31.59 -6.07 9.26
CA GLY A 362 32.56 -5.96 8.15
C GLY A 362 32.36 -4.76 7.22
N LEU A 363 31.25 -4.02 7.35
CA LEU A 363 30.96 -2.88 6.48
C LEU A 363 31.73 -1.63 6.93
N PRO A 364 32.16 -0.73 6.02
CA PRO A 364 32.81 0.52 6.37
C PRO A 364 31.99 1.33 7.38
N ALA A 365 32.63 1.98 8.35
CA ALA A 365 31.92 2.80 9.34
C ALA A 365 31.06 3.88 8.63
N PRO A 366 29.79 4.10 9.04
CA PRO A 366 28.97 5.12 8.42
C PRO A 366 29.54 6.51 8.62
N GLU A 367 29.45 7.36 7.60
CA GLU A 367 29.92 8.74 7.68
C GLU A 367 29.08 9.54 8.70
N GLY A 368 29.73 10.07 9.73
CA GLY A 368 29.12 10.92 10.75
C GLY A 368 28.57 10.18 11.97
N MET A 369 28.78 8.87 12.09
CA MET A 369 28.53 8.12 13.32
C MET A 369 29.40 8.66 14.46
N GLY A 370 28.79 8.89 15.63
CA GLY A 370 29.43 9.43 16.82
C GLY A 370 29.74 10.94 16.78
N ARG A 371 29.21 11.68 15.80
CA ARG A 371 29.36 13.15 15.73
C ARG A 371 28.54 13.86 16.80
N ALA A 372 29.06 15.01 17.24
CA ALA A 372 28.35 15.94 18.10
C ALA A 372 27.72 17.09 17.30
N VAL A 373 26.69 17.71 17.88
CA VAL A 373 26.11 18.94 17.33
C VAL A 373 27.17 20.04 17.29
N GLY A 374 27.41 20.58 16.10
CA GLY A 374 28.40 21.64 15.85
C GLY A 374 29.73 21.14 15.30
N ASP A 375 29.94 19.83 15.16
CA ASP A 375 31.12 19.32 14.47
C ASP A 375 31.19 19.84 13.02
N PRO A 376 32.39 20.21 12.51
CA PRO A 376 32.56 20.66 11.12
C PRO A 376 32.01 19.62 10.15
N ARG A 377 31.39 20.02 9.04
CA ARG A 377 30.84 19.08 8.07
C ARG A 377 31.91 18.23 7.42
#